data_AF-A0A011NWM3-F1
#
_entry.id   AF-A0A011NWM3-F1
#
_cell.length_a   1.000
_cell.length_b   1.000
_cell.length_c   1.000
_cell.angle_alpha   90.00
_cell.angle_beta   90.00
_cell.angle_gamma   90.00
#
_symmetry.space_group_name_H-M   'P 1'
#
loop_
_entity.id
_entity.type
_entity.pdbx_description
1 polymer ?
#
loop_
_entity_poly.entity_id
_entity_poly.type
_entity_poly.pdbx_seq_one_letter_code
_entity_poly.pdbx_strand_id
1 'polypeptide(L)'
;MRKPTLALVPSLALVWALLSLGAATAQTLPAQEPAPRTALANADIELLKGAWLRPDGGYTIVISNVGASGQLEAIYFNPRQLPFAKAQASRTGGELRAFFELRAGGYDGSTYDLTYDAGNDRLTGTYYQAVARQKFDIFFVRKK
;
A
#
# COMPACT_ATOMS: atom_id res chain seq x y z
N MET A 1 -40.20 61.68 61.33
CA MET A 1 -38.82 61.46 61.82
C MET A 1 -38.74 60.11 62.51
N ARG A 2 -37.60 59.42 62.38
CA ARG A 2 -37.18 58.10 62.93
C ARG A 2 -37.41 56.88 62.00
N LYS A 3 -36.27 56.32 61.55
CA LYS A 3 -36.11 54.94 61.03
C LYS A 3 -36.12 53.96 62.23
N PRO A 4 -36.34 52.65 62.04
CA PRO A 4 -35.20 51.77 61.74
C PRO A 4 -35.45 50.58 60.78
N THR A 5 -34.32 50.19 60.18
CA THR A 5 -33.81 48.91 59.63
C THR A 5 -34.72 47.67 59.58
N LEU A 6 -34.76 47.01 58.41
CA LEU A 6 -35.25 45.63 58.23
C LEU A 6 -34.16 44.75 57.59
N ALA A 7 -34.06 43.51 58.06
CA ALA A 7 -33.04 42.53 57.74
C ALA A 7 -33.39 41.62 56.54
N LEU A 8 -32.31 41.20 55.87
CA LEU A 8 -32.01 39.96 55.10
C LEU A 8 -32.99 38.78 55.35
N VAL A 9 -33.42 37.94 54.39
CA VAL A 9 -32.68 36.89 53.63
C VAL A 9 -33.68 36.30 52.58
N PRO A 10 -33.22 35.70 51.46
CA PRO A 10 -34.00 35.59 50.23
C PRO A 10 -34.46 34.17 49.85
N SER A 11 -35.15 34.11 48.70
CA SER A 11 -35.07 33.07 47.65
C SER A 11 -35.84 31.76 47.85
N LEU A 12 -36.38 31.11 46.80
CA LEU A 12 -36.79 31.47 45.44
C LEU A 12 -37.45 30.18 44.90
N ALA A 13 -38.66 30.31 44.35
CA ALA A 13 -39.36 29.53 43.30
C ALA A 13 -39.03 28.02 43.12
N LEU A 14 -39.97 27.08 43.31
CA LEU A 14 -41.16 26.73 42.49
C LEU A 14 -40.83 26.11 41.10
N VAL A 15 -40.89 24.76 41.06
CA VAL A 15 -41.52 23.83 40.08
C VAL A 15 -41.16 23.98 38.58
N TRP A 16 -41.04 22.86 37.85
CA TRP A 16 -41.84 22.50 36.67
C TRP A 16 -41.36 21.15 36.12
N ALA A 17 -42.29 20.20 36.06
CA ALA A 17 -42.08 18.86 35.50
C ALA A 17 -42.07 18.91 33.97
N LEU A 18 -41.20 18.12 33.35
CA LEU A 18 -41.19 17.85 31.92
C LEU A 18 -41.06 16.34 31.71
N LEU A 19 -42.15 15.73 31.22
CA LEU A 19 -42.11 14.42 30.57
C LEU A 19 -41.38 14.56 29.23
N SER A 20 -40.28 13.84 29.05
CA SER A 20 -39.62 13.69 27.74
C SER A 20 -40.01 12.35 27.11
N LEU A 21 -40.69 12.44 25.96
CA LEU A 21 -40.88 11.33 25.02
C LEU A 21 -39.50 10.81 24.59
N GLY A 22 -39.28 9.51 24.73
CA GLY A 22 -38.11 8.83 24.18
C GLY A 22 -38.16 8.82 22.66
N ALA A 23 -37.32 9.64 22.02
CA ALA A 23 -36.96 9.47 20.62
C ALA A 23 -35.85 8.42 20.55
N ALA A 24 -36.16 7.24 20.01
CA ALA A 24 -35.16 6.23 19.69
C ALA A 24 -34.24 6.77 18.59
N THR A 25 -33.04 7.23 18.97
CA THR A 25 -31.96 7.47 18.03
C THR A 25 -31.46 6.11 17.54
N ALA A 26 -31.81 5.76 16.31
CA ALA A 26 -31.10 4.71 15.59
C ALA A 26 -29.64 5.17 15.45
N GLN A 27 -28.77 4.61 16.28
CA GLN A 27 -27.33 4.81 16.15
C GLN A 27 -26.90 4.08 14.88
N THR A 28 -26.69 4.83 13.80
CA THR A 28 -25.97 4.32 12.63
C THR A 28 -24.55 4.02 13.10
N LEU A 29 -24.27 2.76 13.42
CA LEU A 29 -22.92 2.27 13.62
C LEU A 29 -22.10 2.68 12.39
N PRO A 30 -20.90 3.27 12.55
CA PRO A 30 -20.04 3.52 11.41
C PRO A 30 -19.81 2.18 10.70
N ALA A 31 -20.06 2.15 9.39
CA ALA A 31 -19.70 1.02 8.57
C ALA A 31 -18.20 0.80 8.73
N GLN A 32 -17.83 -0.27 9.44
CA GLN A 32 -16.46 -0.69 9.59
C GLN A 32 -15.99 -1.11 8.19
N GLU A 33 -15.22 -0.25 7.55
CA GLU A 33 -14.55 -0.56 6.28
C GLU A 33 -13.80 -1.89 6.44
N PRO A 34 -13.81 -2.80 5.44
CA PRO A 34 -13.27 -4.14 5.62
C PRO A 34 -11.73 -4.11 5.70
N ALA A 35 -11.18 -3.77 6.85
CA ALA A 35 -9.77 -3.85 7.18
C ALA A 35 -9.49 -5.22 7.83
N PRO A 36 -9.24 -6.25 7.00
CA PRO A 36 -7.99 -7.02 7.18
C PRO A 36 -7.29 -7.44 5.86
N ARG A 37 -7.97 -7.42 4.69
CA ARG A 37 -7.39 -7.97 3.44
C ARG A 37 -6.31 -7.08 2.82
N THR A 38 -6.51 -5.77 2.79
CA THR A 38 -5.58 -4.84 2.14
C THR A 38 -4.26 -4.73 2.89
N ALA A 39 -4.28 -4.79 4.22
CA ALA A 39 -3.07 -4.76 5.04
C ALA A 39 -2.23 -6.04 4.90
N LEU A 40 -2.87 -7.22 4.88
CA LEU A 40 -2.18 -8.50 4.62
C LEU A 40 -1.60 -8.53 3.19
N ALA A 41 -2.35 -8.07 2.20
CA ALA A 41 -1.86 -7.97 0.82
C ALA A 41 -0.61 -7.08 0.72
N ASN A 42 -0.57 -5.95 1.44
CA ASN A 42 0.61 -5.07 1.45
C ASN A 42 1.80 -5.70 2.18
N ALA A 43 1.58 -6.39 3.31
CA ALA A 43 2.65 -7.10 4.03
C ALA A 43 3.32 -8.18 3.17
N ASP A 44 2.56 -8.84 2.29
CA ASP A 44 3.11 -9.82 1.36
C ASP A 44 3.92 -9.14 0.25
N ILE A 45 3.48 -7.98 -0.24
CA ILE A 45 4.20 -7.23 -1.27
C ILE A 45 5.54 -6.71 -0.73
N GLU A 46 5.64 -6.41 0.57
CA GLU A 46 6.92 -6.06 1.23
C GLU A 46 7.99 -7.15 1.05
N LEU A 47 7.61 -8.42 0.84
CA LEU A 47 8.56 -9.51 0.54
C LEU A 47 9.37 -9.26 -0.73
N LEU A 48 8.85 -8.44 -1.66
CA LEU A 48 9.56 -8.07 -2.87
C LEU A 48 10.72 -7.10 -2.62
N LYS A 49 10.79 -6.41 -1.47
CA LYS A 49 11.88 -5.47 -1.18
C LYS A 49 13.22 -6.17 -1.14
N GLY A 50 14.25 -5.47 -1.61
CA GLY A 50 15.62 -5.96 -1.68
C GLY A 50 16.18 -5.95 -3.09
N ALA A 51 17.38 -6.51 -3.22
CA ALA A 51 18.09 -6.62 -4.49
C ALA A 51 17.93 -8.02 -5.08
N TRP A 52 17.64 -8.07 -6.38
CA TRP A 52 17.33 -9.27 -7.14
C TRP A 52 18.29 -9.37 -8.32
N LEU A 53 19.10 -10.42 -8.39
CA LEU A 53 20.12 -10.64 -9.40
C LEU A 53 19.65 -11.66 -10.43
N ARG A 54 19.75 -11.35 -11.72
CA ARG A 54 19.58 -12.30 -12.83
C ARG A 54 20.92 -13.02 -13.05
N PRO A 55 21.02 -14.34 -12.80
CA PRO A 55 22.32 -15.02 -12.76
C PRO A 55 23.06 -15.11 -14.10
N ASP A 56 22.33 -15.12 -15.22
CA ASP A 56 22.88 -15.32 -16.57
C ASP A 56 23.53 -14.05 -17.16
N GLY A 57 23.10 -12.86 -16.76
CA GLY A 57 23.59 -11.58 -17.28
C GLY A 57 24.16 -10.64 -16.21
N GLY A 58 24.01 -10.97 -14.92
CA GLY A 58 24.44 -10.12 -13.82
C GLY A 58 23.55 -8.88 -13.59
N TYR A 59 22.41 -8.79 -14.26
CA TYR A 59 21.50 -7.65 -14.16
C TYR A 59 20.80 -7.65 -12.80
N THR A 60 20.61 -6.48 -12.20
CA THR A 60 19.99 -6.37 -10.87
C THR A 60 18.75 -5.48 -10.91
N ILE A 61 17.69 -5.90 -10.22
CA ILE A 61 16.54 -5.06 -9.86
C ILE A 61 16.64 -4.80 -8.36
N VAL A 62 16.65 -3.54 -7.96
CA VAL A 62 16.60 -3.15 -6.53
C VAL A 62 15.24 -2.53 -6.27
N ILE A 63 14.49 -3.09 -5.32
CA ILE A 63 13.19 -2.57 -4.87
C ILE A 63 13.40 -2.01 -3.47
N SER A 64 13.36 -0.68 -3.33
CA SER A 64 13.63 0.02 -2.07
C SER A 64 12.37 0.20 -1.22
N ASN A 65 11.22 0.37 -1.86
CA ASN A 65 9.97 0.66 -1.18
C ASN A 65 8.74 0.13 -1.93
N VAL A 66 7.64 -0.03 -1.19
CA VAL A 66 6.33 -0.42 -1.69
C VAL A 66 5.31 0.64 -1.28
N GLY A 67 4.66 1.26 -2.27
CA GLY A 67 3.56 2.19 -2.06
C GLY A 67 2.26 1.48 -1.71
N ALA A 68 1.31 2.23 -1.13
CA ALA A 68 0.05 1.69 -0.62
C ALA A 68 -0.81 0.92 -1.65
N SER A 69 -0.66 1.23 -2.95
CA SER A 69 -1.35 0.56 -4.06
C SER A 69 -0.47 -0.45 -4.80
N GLY A 70 0.69 -0.82 -4.24
CA GLY A 70 1.65 -1.75 -4.85
C GLY A 70 2.65 -1.08 -5.80
N GLN A 71 2.70 0.25 -5.88
CA GLN A 71 3.71 0.92 -6.71
C GLN A 71 5.09 0.61 -6.12
N LEU A 72 6.05 0.23 -6.95
CA LEU A 72 7.38 -0.11 -6.47
C LEU A 72 8.32 1.06 -6.73
N GLU A 73 9.04 1.50 -5.70
CA GLU A 73 10.25 2.29 -5.90
C GLU A 73 11.38 1.31 -6.23
N ALA A 74 11.83 1.33 -7.49
CA ALA A 74 12.82 0.38 -7.96
C ALA A 74 13.78 0.95 -9.01
N ILE A 75 14.99 0.40 -9.06
CA ILE A 75 16.04 0.74 -10.03
C ILE A 75 16.58 -0.52 -10.69
N TYR A 76 16.80 -0.45 -12.00
CA TYR A 76 17.44 -1.50 -12.80
C TYR A 76 18.93 -1.23 -13.00
N PHE A 77 19.77 -2.27 -13.02
CA PHE A 77 21.20 -2.18 -13.26
C PHE A 77 21.62 -3.11 -14.41
N ASN A 78 22.18 -2.53 -15.49
CA ASN A 78 22.89 -3.24 -16.55
C ASN A 78 23.90 -2.34 -17.30
N PRO A 79 25.20 -2.41 -16.98
CA PRO A 79 25.75 -2.25 -15.63
C PRO A 79 25.47 -0.84 -15.06
N ARG A 80 25.07 0.13 -15.89
CA ARG A 80 24.60 1.44 -15.43
C ARG A 80 23.18 1.33 -14.86
N GLN A 81 22.82 2.25 -13.95
CA GLN A 81 21.47 2.33 -13.43
C GLN A 81 20.50 2.95 -14.46
N LEU A 82 19.28 2.41 -14.53
CA LEU A 82 18.17 2.96 -15.29
C LEU A 82 16.91 2.98 -14.42
N PRO A 83 16.10 4.05 -14.52
CA PRO A 83 14.78 4.07 -13.90
C PRO A 83 13.83 3.16 -14.66
N PHE A 84 12.85 2.59 -13.96
CA PHE A 84 11.69 2.01 -14.60
C PHE A 84 10.70 3.10 -15.00
N ALA A 85 10.11 2.97 -16.19
CA ALA A 85 8.97 3.77 -16.60
C ALA A 85 7.69 3.36 -15.83
N LYS A 86 7.60 2.08 -15.46
CA LYS A 86 6.55 1.54 -14.60
C LYS A 86 7.12 0.43 -13.74
N ALA A 87 6.78 0.41 -12.45
CA ALA A 87 7.11 -0.66 -11.53
C ALA A 87 5.93 -0.88 -10.57
N GLN A 88 5.35 -2.08 -10.60
CA GLN A 88 4.08 -2.37 -9.94
C GLN A 88 4.10 -3.80 -9.40
N ALA A 89 3.67 -3.96 -8.16
CA ALA A 89 3.30 -5.25 -7.62
C ALA A 89 1.78 -5.42 -7.56
N SER A 90 1.35 -6.67 -7.61
CA SER A 90 -0.06 -7.05 -7.45
C SER A 90 -0.18 -8.46 -6.86
N ARG A 91 -1.35 -8.76 -6.31
CA ARG A 91 -1.78 -10.16 -6.12
C ARG A 91 -2.79 -10.53 -7.20
N THR A 92 -2.58 -11.65 -7.86
CA THR A 92 -3.51 -12.19 -8.88
C THR A 92 -3.61 -13.69 -8.70
N GLY A 93 -4.82 -14.21 -8.48
CA GLY A 93 -5.03 -15.65 -8.28
C GLY A 93 -4.29 -16.24 -7.07
N GLY A 94 -3.95 -15.42 -6.06
CA GLY A 94 -3.14 -15.85 -4.91
C GLY A 94 -1.63 -15.79 -5.14
N GLU A 95 -1.17 -15.50 -6.35
CA GLU A 95 0.25 -15.27 -6.66
C GLU A 95 0.64 -13.81 -6.38
N LEU A 96 1.86 -13.60 -5.89
CA LEU A 96 2.47 -12.28 -5.76
C LEU A 96 3.27 -11.99 -7.05
N ARG A 97 2.87 -10.95 -7.79
CA ARG A 97 3.51 -10.55 -9.05
C ARG A 97 4.21 -9.21 -8.94
N ALA A 98 5.24 -9.04 -9.75
CA ALA A 98 5.98 -7.81 -9.96
C ALA A 98 6.15 -7.56 -11.47
N PHE A 99 5.66 -6.41 -11.92
CA PHE A 99 5.76 -5.94 -13.30
C PHE A 99 6.68 -4.74 -13.38
N PHE A 100 7.58 -4.74 -14.36
CA PHE A 100 8.50 -3.64 -14.64
C PHE A 100 8.53 -3.31 -16.13
N GLU A 101 8.63 -2.02 -16.46
CA GLU A 101 8.81 -1.53 -17.83
C GLU A 101 10.00 -0.58 -17.91
N LEU A 102 10.87 -0.81 -18.90
CA LEU A 102 12.02 0.02 -19.22
C LEU A 102 11.80 0.75 -20.54
N ARG A 103 12.02 2.07 -20.56
CA ARG A 103 11.98 2.90 -21.77
C ARG A 103 13.27 3.68 -22.04
N ALA A 104 14.17 3.76 -21.05
CA ALA A 104 15.46 4.41 -21.21
C ALA A 104 16.52 3.41 -21.71
N GLY A 105 17.67 3.91 -22.17
CA GLY A 105 18.86 3.09 -22.41
C GLY A 105 18.74 2.06 -23.55
N GLY A 106 17.86 2.30 -24.53
CA GLY A 106 17.65 1.40 -25.67
C GLY A 106 16.71 0.22 -25.39
N TYR A 107 15.98 0.25 -24.28
CA TYR A 107 15.01 -0.80 -23.93
C TYR A 107 13.60 -0.52 -24.50
N ASP A 108 13.26 0.74 -24.80
CA ASP A 108 12.10 1.19 -25.61
C ASP A 108 10.79 0.39 -25.42
N GLY A 109 10.42 0.12 -24.16
CA GLY A 109 9.20 -0.64 -23.80
C GLY A 109 9.43 -2.11 -23.45
N SER A 110 10.68 -2.52 -23.20
CA SER A 110 10.98 -3.86 -22.71
C SER A 110 10.40 -4.07 -21.31
N THR A 111 9.87 -5.25 -21.04
CA THR A 111 9.14 -5.53 -19.79
C THR A 111 9.63 -6.78 -19.08
N TYR A 112 9.50 -6.78 -17.76
CA TYR A 112 9.58 -7.97 -16.93
C TYR A 112 8.21 -8.21 -16.31
N ASP A 113 7.65 -9.41 -16.51
CA ASP A 113 6.44 -9.89 -15.81
C ASP A 113 6.85 -11.10 -14.97
N LEU A 114 6.92 -10.89 -13.65
CA LEU A 114 7.53 -11.81 -12.71
C LEU A 114 6.53 -12.23 -11.65
N THR A 115 6.63 -13.48 -11.22
CA THR A 115 5.91 -14.05 -10.09
C THR A 115 6.91 -14.44 -9.01
N TYR A 116 6.60 -14.14 -7.76
CA TYR A 116 7.40 -14.53 -6.62
C TYR A 116 7.18 -16.00 -6.28
N ASP A 117 8.24 -16.78 -6.40
CA ASP A 117 8.33 -18.15 -5.95
C ASP A 117 8.89 -18.18 -4.52
N ALA A 118 7.97 -18.33 -3.56
CA ALA A 118 8.31 -18.39 -2.14
C ALA A 118 9.09 -19.65 -1.75
N GLY A 119 8.99 -20.75 -2.51
CA GLY A 119 9.69 -22.00 -2.21
C GLY A 119 11.19 -21.90 -2.47
N ASN A 120 11.59 -21.06 -3.43
CA ASN A 120 12.99 -20.89 -3.84
C ASN A 120 13.56 -19.48 -3.58
N ASP A 121 12.74 -18.55 -3.07
CA ASP A 121 13.04 -17.12 -2.93
C ASP A 121 13.55 -16.51 -4.27
N ARG A 122 12.69 -16.60 -5.29
CA ARG A 122 12.98 -16.15 -6.65
C ARG A 122 11.86 -15.29 -7.22
N LEU A 123 12.22 -14.42 -8.15
CA LEU A 123 11.27 -13.81 -9.08
C LEU A 123 11.41 -14.52 -10.42
N THR A 124 10.41 -15.29 -10.82
CA THR A 124 10.43 -16.09 -12.07
C THR A 124 9.41 -15.55 -13.05
N GLY A 125 9.72 -15.53 -14.34
CA GLY A 125 8.74 -15.13 -15.34
C GLY A 125 9.38 -14.80 -16.67
N THR A 126 8.81 -13.84 -17.39
CA THR A 126 9.20 -13.53 -18.76
C THR A 126 9.80 -12.12 -18.86
N TYR A 127 10.94 -12.03 -19.54
CA TYR A 127 11.45 -10.78 -20.08
C TYR A 127 11.04 -10.63 -21.55
N TYR A 128 10.35 -9.56 -21.89
CA TYR A 128 10.09 -9.17 -23.27
C TYR A 128 11.08 -8.09 -23.70
N GLN A 129 11.92 -8.40 -24.68
CA GLN A 129 12.86 -7.44 -25.28
C GLN A 129 12.16 -6.75 -26.47
N ALA A 130 11.77 -5.50 -26.29
CA ALA A 130 10.91 -4.79 -27.25
C ALA A 130 11.56 -4.55 -28.62
N VAL A 131 12.88 -4.32 -28.64
CA VAL A 131 13.63 -4.02 -29.88
C VAL A 131 13.69 -5.24 -30.81
N ALA A 132 14.10 -6.41 -30.32
CA ALA A 132 14.10 -7.66 -31.10
C ALA A 132 12.73 -8.36 -31.12
N ARG A 133 11.76 -7.91 -30.33
CA ARG A 133 10.43 -8.51 -30.18
C ARG A 133 10.47 -9.97 -29.75
N GLN A 134 11.37 -10.28 -28.83
CA GLN A 134 11.59 -11.63 -28.32
C GLN A 134 11.19 -11.73 -26.85
N LYS A 135 10.80 -12.94 -26.45
CA LYS A 135 10.50 -13.28 -25.06
C LYS A 135 11.50 -14.31 -24.56
N PHE A 136 11.90 -14.16 -23.31
CA PHE A 136 12.83 -15.04 -22.63
C PHE A 136 12.26 -15.42 -21.28
N ASP A 137 12.27 -16.70 -20.96
CA ASP A 137 12.01 -17.17 -19.60
C ASP A 137 13.25 -16.93 -18.76
N ILE A 138 13.06 -16.25 -17.64
CA ILE A 138 14.13 -15.76 -16.80
C ILE A 138 13.76 -15.90 -15.33
N PHE A 139 14.77 -15.80 -14.48
CA PHE A 139 14.55 -15.65 -13.06
C PHE A 139 15.60 -14.73 -12.44
N PHE A 140 15.21 -14.11 -11.33
CA PHE A 140 16.11 -13.42 -10.43
C PHE A 140 16.17 -14.15 -9.09
N VAL A 141 17.36 -14.15 -8.49
CA VAL A 141 17.60 -14.63 -7.12
C VAL A 141 17.83 -13.44 -6.20
N ARG A 142 17.38 -13.53 -4.95
CA ARG A 142 17.67 -12.49 -3.97
C ARG A 142 19.19 -12.40 -3.71
N LYS A 143 19.75 -11.20 -3.76
CA LYS A 143 21.11 -10.95 -3.29
C LYS A 143 21.08 -10.92 -1.76
N LYS A 144 21.93 -11.74 -1.16
CA LYS A 144 22.21 -11.70 0.27
C LYS A 144 23.06 -10.47 0.62
#